data_AF-A0A2I0SYW5-F1
#
_entry.id   AF-A0A2I0SYW5-F1
#
_cell.length_a   1.000
_cell.length_b   1.000
_cell.length_c   1.000
_cell.angle_alpha   90.00
_cell.angle_beta   90.00
_cell.angle_gamma   90.00
#
_symmetry.space_group_name_H-M   'P 1'
#
loop_
_entity.id
_entity.type
_entity.pdbx_description
1 polymer ?
#
loop_
_entity_poly.entity_id
_entity_poly.type
_entity_poly.pdbx_seq_one_letter_code
_entity_poly.pdbx_strand_id
1 'polypeptide(L)'
;MQQGEFLNYDILIGVNQGEGLKFVEDSLESEDGISASYFDFTVSNFVDNLYGYPEGKDILRETIKFMYTDWADRDNGEMRRKTLLALFTDHQWVAPAVATAKLHAEYQSPVYFYTFYHHCQTDARPETTSCSAPSS
;
A
#
# COMPACT_ATOMS: atom_id res chain seq x y z
N MET A 1 -2.64 13.73 17.68
CA MET A 1 -2.02 12.44 18.06
C MET A 1 -0.57 12.57 18.53
N GLN A 2 0.28 13.42 17.93
CA GLN A 2 1.69 13.55 18.31
C GLN A 2 1.96 14.04 19.75
N GLN A 3 0.93 14.52 20.46
CA GLN A 3 1.06 15.02 21.84
C GLN A 3 0.70 13.96 22.90
N GLY A 4 0.42 12.72 22.50
CA GLY A 4 0.02 11.67 23.44
C GLY A 4 -1.40 11.85 23.98
N GLU A 5 -2.27 12.57 23.26
CA GLU A 5 -3.69 12.74 23.61
C GLU A 5 -4.50 11.48 23.27
N PHE A 6 -4.11 10.35 23.87
CA PHE A 6 -4.81 9.09 23.79
C PHE A 6 -4.71 8.37 25.14
N LEU A 7 -5.69 7.53 25.41
CA LEU A 7 -5.71 6.71 26.61
C LEU A 7 -4.63 5.61 26.48
N ASN A 8 -3.91 5.36 27.57
CA ASN A 8 -2.89 4.31 27.64
C ASN A 8 -3.56 2.94 27.71
N TYR A 9 -3.81 2.35 26.56
CA TYR A 9 -4.35 1.00 26.41
C TYR A 9 -3.31 0.06 25.84
N ASP A 10 -3.42 -1.23 26.18
CA ASP A 10 -2.74 -2.29 25.45
C ASP A 10 -3.36 -2.39 24.04
N ILE A 11 -2.53 -2.32 23.00
CA ILE A 11 -3.00 -2.22 21.61
C ILE A 11 -2.50 -3.41 20.81
N LEU A 12 -3.44 -4.02 20.08
CA LEU A 12 -3.18 -4.95 19.00
C LEU A 12 -3.59 -4.27 17.68
N ILE A 13 -2.63 -4.08 16.77
CA ILE A 13 -2.85 -3.45 15.46
C ILE A 13 -2.15 -4.27 14.38
N GLY A 14 -2.67 -4.23 13.15
CA GLY A 14 -2.06 -4.96 12.05
C GLY A 14 -2.63 -4.57 10.70
N VAL A 15 -2.08 -5.20 9.66
CA VAL A 15 -2.38 -4.93 8.25
C VAL A 15 -2.44 -6.22 7.44
N ASN A 16 -3.21 -6.22 6.35
CA ASN A 16 -3.26 -7.32 5.39
C ASN A 16 -2.31 -7.06 4.20
N GLN A 17 -1.80 -8.12 3.57
CA GLN A 17 -0.81 -8.03 2.47
C GLN A 17 -1.33 -7.33 1.20
N GLY A 18 -2.65 -7.25 1.00
CA GLY A 18 -3.27 -6.76 -0.24
C GLY A 18 -4.42 -5.80 -0.01
N GLU A 19 -4.38 -4.98 1.05
CA GLU A 19 -5.46 -4.00 1.32
C GLU A 19 -5.74 -3.09 0.13
N GLY A 20 -4.71 -2.76 -0.65
CA GLY A 20 -4.80 -1.92 -1.83
C GLY A 20 -5.45 -2.58 -3.06
N LEU A 21 -6.00 -3.79 -2.97
CA LEU A 21 -6.44 -4.57 -4.14
C LEU A 21 -7.42 -3.81 -5.04
N LYS A 22 -8.37 -3.08 -4.43
CA LYS A 22 -9.34 -2.28 -5.18
C LYS A 22 -8.73 -1.18 -6.04
N PHE A 23 -7.53 -0.71 -5.71
CA PHE A 23 -6.86 0.34 -6.49
C PHE A 23 -6.17 -0.18 -7.75
N VAL A 24 -6.05 -1.50 -7.89
CA VAL A 24 -5.44 -2.16 -9.05
C VAL A 24 -6.40 -3.15 -9.71
N GLU A 25 -7.66 -3.21 -9.26
CA GLU A 25 -8.65 -4.22 -9.68
C GLU A 25 -8.95 -4.16 -11.18
N ASP A 26 -9.14 -2.96 -11.73
CA ASP A 26 -9.35 -2.75 -13.16
C ASP A 26 -8.16 -3.19 -14.04
N SER A 27 -6.98 -3.37 -13.44
CA SER A 27 -5.78 -3.87 -14.13
C SER A 27 -5.54 -5.37 -13.95
N LEU A 28 -6.36 -6.06 -13.16
CA LEU A 28 -6.26 -7.51 -12.93
C LEU A 28 -6.72 -8.34 -14.14
N GLU A 29 -7.57 -7.77 -15.01
CA GLU A 29 -8.08 -8.43 -16.21
C GLU A 29 -7.03 -8.58 -17.33
N SER A 30 -5.90 -7.88 -17.21
CA SER A 30 -4.77 -7.98 -18.15
C SER A 30 -3.85 -9.15 -17.77
N GLU A 31 -3.81 -10.18 -18.63
CA GLU A 31 -2.86 -11.31 -18.54
C GLU A 31 -1.40 -10.83 -18.58
N ASP A 32 -1.12 -9.78 -19.36
CA ASP A 32 0.23 -9.19 -19.49
C ASP A 32 0.60 -8.25 -18.33
N GLY A 33 -0.30 -8.10 -17.34
CA GLY A 33 -0.13 -7.20 -16.20
C GLY A 33 -0.20 -5.72 -16.60
N ILE A 34 0.57 -4.88 -15.90
CA ILE A 34 0.53 -3.42 -16.06
C ILE A 34 1.63 -2.94 -17.00
N SER A 35 1.26 -2.12 -18.01
CA SER A 35 2.22 -1.43 -18.88
C SER A 35 2.99 -0.33 -18.14
N ALA A 36 4.21 -0.02 -18.59
CA ALA A 36 5.03 1.02 -17.97
C ALA A 36 4.36 2.41 -18.03
N SER A 37 3.65 2.72 -19.13
CA SER A 37 2.91 3.98 -19.26
C SER A 37 1.74 4.08 -18.29
N TYR A 38 1.02 2.97 -18.06
CA TYR A 38 -0.06 2.94 -17.08
C TYR A 38 0.47 3.06 -15.65
N PHE A 39 1.59 2.40 -15.34
CA PHE A 39 2.27 2.54 -14.05
C PHE A 39 2.64 4.00 -13.77
N ASP A 40 3.31 4.67 -14.71
CA ASP A 40 3.72 6.08 -14.59
C ASP A 40 2.51 7.01 -14.42
N PHE A 41 1.42 6.75 -15.15
CA PHE A 41 0.17 7.50 -15.02
C PHE A 41 -0.46 7.33 -13.63
N THR A 42 -0.55 6.10 -13.13
CA THR A 42 -1.16 5.84 -11.82
C THR A 42 -0.34 6.42 -10.67
N VAL A 43 1.00 6.32 -10.72
CA VAL A 43 1.88 6.96 -9.73
C VAL A 43 1.72 8.48 -9.76
N SER A 44 1.64 9.07 -10.97
CA SER A 44 1.40 10.52 -11.11
C SER A 44 0.08 10.92 -10.47
N ASN A 45 -1.03 10.25 -10.82
CA ASN A 45 -2.35 10.56 -10.25
C ASN A 45 -2.40 10.36 -8.74
N PHE A 46 -1.73 9.32 -8.22
CA PHE A 46 -1.63 9.07 -6.80
C PHE A 46 -0.99 10.25 -6.07
N VAL A 47 0.14 10.76 -6.59
CA VAL A 47 0.83 11.92 -6.02
C VAL A 47 -0.02 13.17 -6.11
N ASP A 48 -0.65 13.41 -7.26
CA ASP A 48 -1.51 14.57 -7.52
C ASP A 48 -2.69 14.62 -6.56
N ASN A 49 -3.34 13.47 -6.33
CA ASN A 49 -4.53 13.39 -5.48
C ASN A 49 -4.21 13.52 -3.98
N LEU A 50 -3.07 12.98 -3.53
CA LEU A 50 -2.76 12.93 -2.09
C LEU A 50 -1.91 14.10 -1.61
N TYR A 51 -0.96 14.56 -2.42
CA TYR A 51 -0.02 15.62 -2.04
C TYR A 51 -0.32 16.95 -2.75
N GLY A 52 -1.16 16.95 -3.80
CA GLY A 52 -1.53 18.16 -4.54
C GLY A 52 -0.38 18.71 -5.38
N TYR A 53 -0.05 19.98 -5.17
CA TYR A 53 1.06 20.67 -5.84
C TYR A 53 2.06 21.25 -4.83
N PRO A 54 2.84 20.40 -4.12
CA PRO A 54 3.91 20.88 -3.27
C PRO A 54 5.10 21.36 -4.12
N GLU A 55 5.92 22.26 -3.57
CA GLU A 55 7.26 22.50 -4.14
C GLU A 55 8.04 21.17 -4.19
N GLY A 56 8.59 20.84 -5.36
CA GLY A 56 9.29 19.57 -5.55
C GLY A 56 8.40 18.36 -5.89
N LYS A 57 7.14 18.56 -6.29
CA LYS A 57 6.24 17.51 -6.76
C LYS A 57 6.89 16.55 -7.77
N ASP A 58 7.62 17.08 -8.74
CA ASP A 58 8.30 16.26 -9.75
C ASP A 58 9.35 15.34 -9.14
N ILE A 59 10.09 15.84 -8.14
CA ILE A 59 11.09 15.06 -7.41
C ILE A 59 10.38 13.95 -6.62
N LEU A 60 9.28 14.27 -5.94
CA LEU A 60 8.51 13.30 -5.17
C LEU A 60 7.93 12.20 -6.07
N ARG A 61 7.35 12.56 -7.22
CA ARG A 61 6.83 11.63 -8.20
C ARG A 61 7.90 10.70 -8.76
N GLU A 62 9.04 11.25 -9.18
CA GLU A 62 10.15 10.45 -9.71
C GLU A 62 10.76 9.55 -8.62
N THR A 63 10.81 10.01 -7.37
CA THR A 63 11.31 9.22 -6.24
C THR A 63 10.37 8.06 -5.93
N ILE A 64 9.05 8.27 -5.89
CA ILE A 64 8.08 7.18 -5.67
C ILE A 64 8.16 6.18 -6.81
N LYS A 65 8.18 6.64 -8.06
CA LYS A 65 8.35 5.75 -9.23
C LYS A 65 9.61 4.91 -9.10
N PHE A 66 10.73 5.53 -8.70
CA PHE A 66 12.01 4.84 -8.51
C PHE A 66 11.94 3.78 -7.41
N MET A 67 11.33 4.09 -6.26
CA MET A 67 11.22 3.18 -5.11
C MET A 67 10.33 1.97 -5.39
N TYR A 68 9.28 2.13 -6.18
CA TYR A 68 8.32 1.07 -6.52
C TYR A 68 8.56 0.45 -7.91
N THR A 69 9.71 0.71 -8.51
CA THR A 69 10.18 -0.04 -9.68
C THR A 69 11.03 -1.20 -9.19
N ASP A 70 10.67 -2.44 -9.58
CA ASP A 70 11.60 -3.55 -9.43
C ASP A 70 12.69 -3.43 -10.49
N TRP A 71 13.89 -3.05 -10.06
CA TRP A 71 15.05 -2.90 -10.93
C TRP A 71 15.66 -4.23 -11.39
N ALA A 72 15.37 -5.34 -10.69
CA ALA A 72 15.82 -6.66 -11.09
C ALA A 72 14.97 -7.25 -12.24
N ASP A 73 13.70 -6.86 -12.33
CA ASP A 73 12.75 -7.35 -13.35
C ASP A 73 11.81 -6.23 -13.87
N ARG A 74 12.42 -5.16 -14.39
CA ARG A 74 11.73 -3.92 -14.78
C ARG A 74 10.69 -4.10 -15.89
N ASP A 75 10.90 -5.07 -16.77
CA ASP A 75 10.07 -5.27 -17.96
C ASP A 75 8.83 -6.14 -17.68
N ASN A 76 8.75 -6.76 -16.51
CA ASN A 76 7.65 -7.61 -16.09
C ASN A 76 6.41 -6.81 -15.66
N GLY A 77 5.34 -6.89 -16.45
CA GLY A 77 4.07 -6.22 -16.17
C GLY A 77 3.35 -6.77 -14.93
N GLU A 78 3.55 -8.04 -14.60
CA GLU A 78 3.02 -8.65 -13.37
C GLU A 78 3.70 -8.06 -12.12
N MET A 79 5.02 -7.82 -12.21
CA MET A 79 5.78 -7.22 -11.13
C MET A 79 5.39 -5.77 -10.91
N ARG A 80 5.16 -4.99 -11.98
CA ARG A 80 4.60 -3.63 -11.88
C ARG A 80 3.24 -3.61 -11.20
N ARG A 81 2.40 -4.62 -11.44
CA ARG A 81 1.11 -4.77 -10.76
C ARG A 81 1.29 -4.99 -9.26
N LYS A 82 2.21 -5.89 -8.88
CA LYS A 82 2.54 -6.16 -7.47
C LYS A 82 3.10 -4.93 -6.76
N THR A 83 3.99 -4.17 -7.40
CA THR A 83 4.56 -2.97 -6.79
C THR A 83 3.56 -1.82 -6.70
N LEU A 84 2.65 -1.69 -7.67
CA LEU A 84 1.56 -0.72 -7.60
C LEU A 84 0.58 -1.05 -6.46
N LEU A 85 0.22 -2.34 -6.31
CA LEU A 85 -0.57 -2.81 -5.16
C LEU A 85 0.14 -2.50 -3.83
N ALA A 86 1.45 -2.73 -3.77
CA ALA A 86 2.27 -2.40 -2.60
C ALA A 86 2.25 -0.89 -2.31
N LEU A 87 2.39 -0.02 -3.32
CA LEU A 87 2.34 1.44 -3.14
C LEU A 87 1.06 1.90 -2.43
N PHE A 88 -0.11 1.44 -2.90
CA PHE A 88 -1.38 1.81 -2.28
C PHE A 88 -1.52 1.21 -0.88
N THR A 89 -1.13 -0.05 -0.70
CA THR A 89 -1.19 -0.74 0.59
C THR A 89 -0.29 -0.05 1.63
N ASP A 90 0.93 0.28 1.23
CA ASP A 90 1.95 0.89 2.08
C ASP A 90 1.52 2.27 2.55
N HIS A 91 1.04 3.11 1.63
CA HIS A 91 0.68 4.47 1.98
C HIS A 91 -0.63 4.56 2.78
N GLN A 92 -1.66 3.80 2.40
CA GLN A 92 -3.00 3.95 3.00
C GLN A 92 -3.15 3.14 4.30
N TRP A 93 -2.41 2.03 4.47
CA TRP A 93 -2.54 1.16 5.64
C TRP A 93 -1.25 0.98 6.42
N VAL A 94 -0.15 0.57 5.77
CA VAL A 94 1.07 0.18 6.50
C VAL A 94 1.72 1.37 7.21
N ALA A 95 1.98 2.46 6.51
CA ALA A 95 2.65 3.63 7.07
C ALA A 95 1.83 4.27 8.23
N PRO A 96 0.51 4.48 8.10
CA PRO A 96 -0.32 4.92 9.23
C PRO A 96 -0.35 3.93 10.39
N ALA A 97 -0.46 2.62 10.14
CA ALA A 97 -0.50 1.62 11.21
C ALA A 97 0.82 1.57 11.98
N VAL A 98 1.96 1.62 11.28
CA VAL A 98 3.29 1.66 11.89
C VAL A 98 3.51 2.98 12.65
N ALA A 99 3.08 4.12 12.10
CA ALA A 99 3.17 5.41 12.79
C ALA A 99 2.36 5.42 14.10
N THR A 100 1.13 4.90 14.07
CA THR A 100 0.27 4.76 15.27
C THR A 100 0.90 3.81 16.28
N ALA A 101 1.35 2.62 15.86
CA ALA A 101 2.00 1.65 16.73
C ALA A 101 3.24 2.24 17.42
N LYS A 102 4.07 2.96 16.66
CA LYS A 102 5.26 3.62 17.18
C LYS A 102 4.92 4.71 18.19
N LEU A 103 3.94 5.57 17.90
CA LEU A 103 3.49 6.59 18.84
C LEU A 103 2.98 5.94 20.14
N HIS A 104 2.16 4.89 20.09
CA HIS A 104 1.70 4.22 21.31
C HIS A 104 2.84 3.59 22.13
N ALA A 105 3.83 3.00 21.47
CA ALA A 105 5.00 2.45 22.13
C ALA A 105 5.86 3.54 22.81
N GLU A 106 6.03 4.71 22.19
CA GLU A 106 6.78 5.84 22.74
C GLU A 106 6.14 6.41 24.01
N TYR A 107 4.81 6.37 24.12
CA TYR A 107 4.06 6.77 25.31
C TYR A 107 3.84 5.61 26.31
N GLN A 108 4.70 4.58 26.28
CA GLN A 108 4.74 3.44 27.22
C GLN A 108 3.49 2.54 27.22
N SER A 109 2.68 2.56 26.16
CA SER A 109 1.59 1.58 25.99
C SER A 109 2.15 0.26 25.43
N PRO A 110 1.76 -0.93 25.94
CA PRO A 110 2.08 -2.20 25.32
C PRO A 110 1.48 -2.31 23.91
N VAL A 111 2.30 -2.60 22.90
CA VAL A 111 1.88 -2.70 21.50
C VAL A 111 2.27 -4.04 20.91
N TYR A 112 1.31 -4.71 20.29
CA TYR A 112 1.50 -5.93 19.49
C TYR A 112 1.12 -5.62 18.04
N PHE A 113 2.04 -5.88 17.12
CA PHE A 113 1.83 -5.65 15.68
C PHE A 113 1.73 -6.99 14.94
N TYR A 114 0.73 -7.15 14.07
CA TYR A 114 0.61 -8.34 13.22
C TYR A 114 0.53 -7.99 11.73
N THR A 115 0.94 -8.94 10.91
CA THR A 115 0.84 -8.89 9.45
C THR A 115 0.13 -10.16 8.99
N PHE A 116 -0.97 -10.00 8.27
CA PHE A 116 -1.81 -11.12 7.87
C PHE A 116 -1.57 -11.50 6.40
N TYR A 117 -1.09 -12.72 6.19
CA TYR A 117 -0.66 -13.24 4.89
C TYR A 117 -1.52 -14.38 4.34
N HIS A 118 -2.59 -14.78 5.04
CA HIS A 118 -3.42 -15.92 4.64
C HIS A 118 -4.73 -15.46 3.99
N HIS A 119 -5.11 -16.04 2.84
CA HIS A 119 -6.45 -15.83 2.25
C HIS A 119 -7.09 -17.18 1.93
N CYS A 120 -8.42 -17.23 2.02
CA CYS A 120 -9.19 -18.32 1.44
C CYS A 120 -9.37 -18.06 -0.07
N GLN A 121 -9.02 -19.05 -0.88
CA GLN A 121 -9.31 -19.05 -2.31
C GLN A 121 -10.83 -19.19 -2.50
N THR A 122 -11.45 -18.25 -3.21
CA THR A 122 -12.88 -18.27 -3.56
C THR A 122 -13.03 -17.94 -5.04
N ASP A 123 -13.96 -18.58 -5.75
CA ASP A 123 -14.19 -18.36 -7.20
C ASP A 123 -14.44 -16.89 -7.61
N ALA A 124 -14.78 -16.01 -6.65
CA ALA A 124 -14.97 -14.58 -6.87
C ALA A 124 -13.68 -13.74 -6.82
N ARG A 125 -12.49 -14.33 -6.60
CA ARG A 125 -11.21 -13.61 -6.50
C ARG A 125 -10.17 -14.19 -7.47
N PRO A 126 -9.46 -13.36 -8.25
CA PRO A 126 -8.40 -13.86 -9.14
C PRO A 126 -7.29 -14.55 -8.32
N GLU A 127 -6.74 -15.64 -8.84
CA GLU A 127 -5.66 -16.41 -8.17
C GLU A 127 -4.40 -15.59 -7.87
N THR A 128 -4.22 -14.46 -8.56
CA THR A 128 -3.09 -13.55 -8.43
C THR A 128 -3.23 -12.54 -7.28
N THR A 129 -4.33 -12.59 -6.51
CA THR A 129 -4.62 -11.58 -5.48
C THR A 129 -4.25 -12.05 -4.07
N SER A 130 -3.43 -11.27 -3.37
CA SER A 130 -3.20 -11.42 -1.93
C SER A 130 -4.34 -10.79 -1.12
N CYS A 131 -4.42 -11.11 0.17
CA CYS A 131 -5.58 -10.87 1.03
C CYS A 131 -6.05 -9.40 1.07
N SER A 132 -7.30 -9.17 0.67
CA SER A 132 -8.05 -7.92 0.93
C SER A 132 -9.26 -8.20 1.81
N ALA A 133 -9.57 -7.30 2.74
CA ALA A 133 -10.80 -7.38 3.53
C ALA A 133 -12.03 -7.19 2.61
N PRO A 134 -13.13 -7.95 2.80
CA PRO A 134 -14.36 -7.68 2.07
C PRO A 134 -14.86 -6.28 2.45
N SER A 135 -15.10 -5.42 1.45
CA SER A 135 -15.78 -4.16 1.68
C SER A 135 -17.24 -4.43 2.00
N SER A 136 -17.67 -4.09 3.21
CA SER A 136 -19.08 -4.00 3.63
C SER A 136 -19.82 -2.90 2.88
#